data_AF-A0A6A4RVT3-F1
#
_entry.id   AF-A0A6A4RVT3-F1
#
_cell.length_a   1.000
_cell.length_b   1.000
_cell.length_c   1.000
_cell.angle_alpha   90.00
_cell.angle_beta   90.00
_cell.angle_gamma   90.00
#
_symmetry.space_group_name_H-M   'P 1'
#
loop_
_entity.id
_entity.type
_entity.pdbx_description
1 polymer ?
#
loop_
_entity_poly.entity_id
_entity_poly.type
_entity_poly.pdbx_seq_one_letter_code
_entity_poly.pdbx_strand_id
1 'polypeptide(L)'
;MQELELAIHRHQSLYEQVTQAYTEVSQDGKALLDVLQRPLGPGNSESLTASANYSKAVHCILDVVHEVLHHQRRLENIWQHRKVMDWIENHGEAFLSKHTGVGKSLHRARALQKRHDDFEDVAQNTYTNADKLLEAAEQLAQTGECDPEEIYKAARHLEVRIQDFVRRVEHRKLLLDMSVSFHTHTKEVGRPEPVH
;
A
#
# COMPACT_ATOMS: atom_id res chain seq x y z
N MET A 1 -3.08 20.86 -5.33
CA MET A 1 -1.91 19.96 -5.24
C MET A 1 -1.17 20.18 -3.93
N GLN A 2 -0.74 21.41 -3.60
CA GLN A 2 -0.08 21.74 -2.32
C GLN A 2 -0.90 21.42 -1.04
N GLU A 3 -2.22 21.65 -1.03
CA GLU A 3 -3.04 21.33 0.14
C GLU A 3 -3.12 19.83 0.43
N LEU A 4 -3.09 18.99 -0.62
CA LEU A 4 -3.09 17.54 -0.47
C LEU A 4 -1.76 17.04 0.09
N GLU A 5 -0.64 17.58 -0.38
CA GLU A 5 0.70 17.28 0.15
C GLU A 5 0.83 17.70 1.62
N LEU A 6 0.28 18.87 1.98
CA LEU A 6 0.25 19.33 3.37
C LEU A 6 -0.59 18.42 4.26
N ALA A 7 -1.74 17.95 3.76
CA ALA A 7 -2.62 17.02 4.47
C ALA A 7 -1.95 15.64 4.66
N ILE A 8 -1.22 15.16 3.65
CA ILE A 8 -0.45 13.91 3.71
C ILE A 8 0.64 14.01 4.77
N HIS A 9 1.43 15.09 4.77
CA HIS A 9 2.48 15.28 5.77
C HIS A 9 1.93 15.42 7.19
N ARG A 10 0.80 16.11 7.36
CA ARG A 10 0.10 16.16 8.66
C ARG A 10 -0.34 14.79 9.12
N HIS A 11 -0.91 13.99 8.24
CA HIS A 11 -1.34 12.63 8.56
C HIS A 11 -0.15 11.74 8.95
N GLN A 12 0.96 11.80 8.21
CA GLN A 12 2.20 11.08 8.54
C GLN A 12 2.78 11.48 9.90
N SER A 13 2.82 12.79 10.18
CA SER A 13 3.33 13.26 11.47
C SER A 13 2.43 12.84 12.65
N LEU A 14 1.11 12.89 12.46
CA LEU A 14 0.17 12.40 13.47
C LEU A 14 0.32 10.89 13.68
N TYR A 15 0.53 10.13 12.61
CA TYR A 15 0.76 8.68 12.66
C TYR A 15 2.01 8.34 13.50
N GLU A 16 3.13 9.02 13.26
CA GLU A 16 4.37 8.81 14.01
C GLU A 16 4.20 9.13 15.50
N GLN A 17 3.56 10.25 15.82
CA GLN A 17 3.31 10.66 17.21
C GLN A 17 2.42 9.66 17.95
N VAL A 18 1.35 9.18 17.31
CA VAL A 18 0.45 8.20 17.91
C VAL A 18 1.15 6.86 18.12
N THR A 19 1.93 6.42 17.13
CA THR A 19 2.70 5.17 17.22
C THR A 19 3.72 5.25 18.35
N GLN A 20 4.43 6.38 18.48
CA GLN A 20 5.41 6.59 19.53
C GLN A 20 4.75 6.57 20.92
N ALA A 21 3.69 7.35 21.11
CA ALA A 21 2.94 7.40 22.36
C ALA A 21 2.39 6.02 22.76
N TYR A 22 1.97 5.21 21.78
CA TYR A 22 1.57 3.83 22.00
C TYR A 22 2.72 2.96 22.53
N THR A 23 3.90 3.01 21.90
CA THR A 23 5.06 2.23 22.37
C THR A 23 5.46 2.59 23.79
N GLU A 24 5.43 3.88 24.15
CA GLU A 24 5.72 4.33 25.51
C GLU A 24 4.70 3.79 26.52
N VAL A 25 3.40 3.98 26.26
CA VAL A 25 2.33 3.48 27.15
C VAL A 25 2.36 1.97 27.29
N SER A 26 2.65 1.23 26.22
CA SER A 26 2.75 -0.24 26.27
C SER A 26 3.97 -0.70 27.07
N GLN A 27 5.11 -0.02 26.96
CA GLN A 27 6.30 -0.33 27.74
C GLN A 27 6.10 -0.02 29.22
N ASP A 28 5.51 1.14 29.52
CA ASP A 28 5.18 1.55 30.89
C ASP A 28 4.17 0.60 31.53
N GLY A 29 3.12 0.20 30.80
CA GLY A 29 2.13 -0.77 31.25
C GLY A 29 2.75 -2.14 31.56
N LYS A 30 3.73 -2.56 30.77
CA LYS A 30 4.48 -3.81 31.01
C LYS A 30 5.42 -3.72 32.20
N ALA A 31 6.14 -2.62 32.36
CA ALA A 31 6.99 -2.37 33.52
C ALA A 31 6.17 -2.32 34.82
N LEU A 32 4.99 -1.69 34.79
CA LEU A 32 4.08 -1.64 35.92
C LEU A 32 3.56 -3.04 36.29
N LEU A 33 3.20 -3.85 35.28
CA LEU A 33 2.82 -5.25 35.45
C LEU A 33 3.91 -6.07 36.15
N ASP A 34 5.16 -5.93 35.73
CA ASP A 34 6.30 -6.64 36.34
C ASP A 34 6.50 -6.24 37.81
N VAL A 35 6.28 -4.96 38.15
CA VAL A 35 6.32 -4.48 39.54
C VAL A 35 5.15 -5.04 40.36
N LEU A 36 3.95 -5.08 39.80
CA LEU A 36 2.73 -5.54 40.48
C LEU A 36 2.67 -7.07 40.64
N GLN A 37 3.25 -7.83 39.71
CA GLN A 37 3.29 -9.31 39.75
C GLN A 37 4.44 -9.85 40.61
N ARG A 38 5.35 -8.99 41.08
CA ARG A 38 6.49 -9.41 41.90
C ARG A 38 6.00 -9.90 43.27
N PRO A 39 6.31 -11.15 43.69
CA PRO A 39 5.90 -11.66 44.99
C PRO A 39 6.50 -10.81 46.12
N LEU A 40 5.67 -10.38 47.07
CA LEU A 40 6.13 -9.63 48.25
C LEU A 40 6.92 -10.55 49.20
N GLY A 41 8.10 -10.08 49.64
CA GLY A 41 8.85 -10.71 50.74
C GLY A 41 8.18 -10.48 52.10
N PRO A 42 8.58 -11.21 53.16
CA PRO A 42 7.82 -11.36 54.41
C PRO A 42 7.62 -10.10 55.27
N GLY A 43 8.04 -8.91 54.84
CA GLY A 43 8.13 -7.70 55.66
C GLY A 43 7.11 -6.58 55.37
N ASN A 44 6.25 -6.70 54.36
CA ASN A 44 5.46 -5.56 53.85
C ASN A 44 3.92 -5.74 53.96
N SER A 45 3.44 -6.51 54.92
CA SER A 45 2.02 -6.88 55.08
C SER A 45 1.03 -5.72 55.31
N GLU A 46 1.48 -4.47 55.42
CA GLU A 46 0.62 -3.28 55.63
C GLU A 46 0.59 -2.28 54.46
N SER A 47 1.08 -2.64 53.28
CA SER A 47 0.93 -1.75 52.12
C SER A 47 -0.49 -1.82 51.55
N LEU A 48 -1.21 -0.69 51.50
CA LEU A 48 -2.56 -0.57 50.91
C LEU A 48 -2.64 -1.03 49.43
N THR A 49 -1.49 -1.15 48.76
CA THR A 49 -1.38 -1.68 47.39
C THR A 49 -1.25 -3.21 47.35
N ALA A 50 -0.98 -3.88 48.47
CA ALA A 50 -0.72 -5.32 48.55
C ALA A 50 -1.97 -6.21 48.41
N SER A 51 -3.19 -5.68 48.57
CA SER A 51 -4.43 -6.48 48.50
C SER A 51 -5.28 -6.24 47.24
N ALA A 52 -4.93 -5.25 46.41
CA ALA A 52 -5.72 -4.89 45.25
C ALA A 52 -5.24 -5.63 44.00
N ASN A 53 -6.04 -6.58 43.51
CA ASN A 53 -5.76 -7.32 42.29
C ASN A 53 -6.11 -6.48 41.05
N TYR A 54 -5.15 -5.70 40.54
CA TYR A 54 -5.32 -4.81 39.39
C TYR A 54 -5.34 -5.52 38.03
N SER A 55 -5.18 -6.84 37.98
CA SER A 55 -5.19 -7.62 36.72
C SER A 55 -6.41 -7.32 35.84
N LYS A 56 -7.60 -7.16 36.43
CA LYS A 56 -8.83 -6.80 35.71
C LYS A 56 -8.75 -5.43 35.04
N ALA A 57 -8.20 -4.43 35.73
CA ALA A 57 -8.04 -3.09 35.17
C ALA A 57 -7.01 -3.10 34.02
N VAL A 58 -5.92 -3.85 34.19
CA VAL A 58 -4.91 -4.03 33.15
C VAL A 58 -5.46 -4.73 31.92
N HIS A 59 -6.23 -5.82 32.08
CA HIS A 59 -6.89 -6.50 30.96
C HIS A 59 -7.85 -5.57 30.22
N CYS A 60 -8.67 -4.81 30.95
CA CYS A 60 -9.57 -3.82 30.35
C CYS A 60 -8.82 -2.77 29.52
N ILE A 61 -7.69 -2.26 30.02
CA ILE A 61 -6.85 -1.32 29.28
C ILE A 61 -6.26 -1.98 28.03
N LEU A 62 -5.76 -3.22 28.15
CA LEU A 62 -5.19 -3.97 27.03
C LEU A 62 -6.21 -4.21 25.92
N ASP A 63 -7.46 -4.54 26.29
CA ASP A 63 -8.57 -4.76 25.35
C ASP A 63 -8.89 -3.48 24.58
N VAL A 64 -8.99 -2.33 25.28
CA VAL A 64 -9.21 -1.02 24.65
C VAL A 64 -8.06 -0.66 23.71
N VAL A 65 -6.81 -0.95 24.11
CA VAL A 65 -5.63 -0.70 23.29
C VAL A 65 -5.65 -1.57 22.02
N HIS A 66 -6.01 -2.84 22.12
CA HIS A 66 -6.16 -3.72 20.96
C HIS A 66 -7.25 -3.22 20.00
N GLU A 67 -8.40 -2.78 20.52
CA GLU A 67 -9.47 -2.22 19.69
C GLU A 67 -9.02 -0.96 18.94
N VAL A 68 -8.32 -0.04 19.62
CA VAL A 68 -7.83 1.20 19.01
C VAL A 68 -6.82 0.91 17.91
N LEU A 69 -5.86 0.01 18.14
CA LEU A 69 -4.88 -0.40 17.13
C LEU A 69 -5.56 -1.06 15.93
N HIS A 70 -6.54 -1.91 16.18
CA HIS A 70 -7.30 -2.56 15.11
C HIS A 70 -8.04 -1.53 14.26
N HIS A 71 -8.72 -0.58 14.90
CA HIS A 71 -9.42 0.49 14.19
C HIS A 71 -8.47 1.35 13.36
N GLN A 72 -7.28 1.67 13.88
CA GLN A 72 -6.24 2.40 13.16
C GLN A 72 -5.77 1.65 11.91
N ARG A 73 -5.44 0.36 12.03
CA ARG A 73 -5.01 -0.47 10.91
C ARG A 73 -6.10 -0.56 9.82
N ARG A 74 -7.36 -0.66 10.23
CA ARG A 74 -8.50 -0.65 9.31
C ARG A 74 -8.61 0.68 8.54
N LEU A 75 -8.48 1.82 9.21
CA LEU A 75 -8.51 3.14 8.57
C LEU A 75 -7.35 3.33 7.58
N GLU A 76 -6.17 2.83 7.93
CA GLU A 76 -5.00 2.86 7.05
C GLU A 76 -5.25 2.05 5.77
N ASN A 77 -5.80 0.84 5.89
CA ASN A 77 -6.16 0.02 4.74
C ASN A 77 -7.18 0.71 3.82
N ILE A 78 -8.22 1.33 4.39
CA ILE A 78 -9.22 2.08 3.61
C ILE A 78 -8.56 3.26 2.88
N TRP A 79 -7.65 3.97 3.55
CA TRP A 79 -6.95 5.10 2.95
C TRP A 79 -6.03 4.67 1.80
N GLN A 80 -5.26 3.60 1.98
CA GLN A 80 -4.40 3.05 0.93
C GLN A 80 -5.21 2.55 -0.26
N HIS A 81 -6.33 1.86 -0.03
CA HIS A 81 -7.24 1.45 -1.10
C HIS A 81 -7.72 2.64 -1.93
N ARG A 82 -8.17 3.71 -1.27
CA ARG A 82 -8.58 4.93 -1.95
C ARG A 82 -7.44 5.55 -2.76
N LYS A 83 -6.22 5.57 -2.23
CA LYS A 83 -5.04 6.11 -2.91
C LYS A 83 -4.68 5.31 -4.17
N VAL A 84 -4.74 3.99 -4.11
CA VAL A 84 -4.51 3.11 -5.26
C VAL A 84 -5.56 3.34 -6.35
N MET A 85 -6.84 3.38 -5.98
CA MET A 85 -7.93 3.63 -6.92
C MET A 85 -7.83 5.01 -7.58
N ASP A 86 -7.56 6.05 -6.79
CA ASP A 86 -7.41 7.42 -7.29
C ASP A 86 -6.23 7.54 -8.26
N TRP A 87 -5.11 6.86 -7.96
CA TRP A 87 -3.97 6.85 -8.86
C TRP A 87 -4.29 6.15 -10.19
N ILE A 88 -4.95 4.98 -10.16
CA ILE A 88 -5.36 4.27 -11.37
C ILE A 88 -6.27 5.15 -12.23
N GLU A 89 -7.31 5.74 -11.63
CA GLU A 89 -8.33 6.49 -12.37
C GLU A 89 -7.79 7.84 -12.88
N ASN A 90 -7.05 8.58 -12.07
CA ASN A 90 -6.64 9.95 -12.41
C ASN A 90 -5.30 10.03 -13.14
N HIS A 91 -4.40 9.05 -12.94
CA HIS A 91 -3.05 9.07 -13.50
C HIS A 91 -2.86 7.94 -14.51
N GLY A 92 -3.16 6.71 -14.13
CA GLY A 92 -2.98 5.53 -14.98
C GLY A 92 -3.83 5.58 -16.25
N GLU A 93 -5.16 5.66 -16.10
CA GLU A 93 -6.10 5.72 -17.23
C GLU A 93 -5.91 6.98 -18.07
N ALA A 94 -5.63 8.11 -17.42
CA ALA A 94 -5.33 9.36 -18.12
C ALA A 94 -4.06 9.24 -18.99
N PHE A 95 -3.05 8.51 -18.52
CA PHE A 95 -1.84 8.25 -19.32
C PHE A 95 -2.16 7.37 -20.51
N LEU A 96 -2.83 6.23 -20.31
CA LEU A 96 -3.14 5.26 -21.38
C LEU A 96 -4.06 5.86 -22.45
N SER A 97 -5.08 6.61 -22.05
CA SER A 97 -6.02 7.27 -22.98
C SER A 97 -5.35 8.34 -23.86
N LYS A 98 -4.42 9.12 -23.30
CA LYS A 98 -3.70 10.18 -24.04
C LYS A 98 -2.61 9.63 -24.95
N HIS A 99 -2.06 8.46 -24.62
CA HIS A 99 -0.93 7.87 -25.33
C HIS A 99 -1.37 6.58 -26.04
N THR A 100 -2.09 6.70 -27.15
CA THR A 100 -2.50 5.55 -27.99
C THR A 100 -1.56 5.31 -29.18
N GLY A 101 -0.80 6.33 -29.59
CA GLY A 101 0.12 6.23 -30.73
C GLY A 101 1.32 5.31 -30.47
N VAL A 102 1.80 4.68 -31.55
CA VAL A 102 2.99 3.79 -31.57
C VAL A 102 4.21 4.37 -32.30
N GLY A 103 4.09 5.60 -32.82
CA GLY A 103 5.16 6.30 -33.53
C GLY A 103 5.25 5.96 -35.03
N LYS A 104 5.53 6.98 -35.86
CA LYS A 104 5.62 6.84 -37.33
C LYS A 104 7.06 6.75 -37.85
N SER A 105 8.04 6.64 -36.95
CA SER A 105 9.45 6.48 -37.29
C SER A 105 10.18 5.80 -36.13
N LEU A 106 11.33 5.18 -36.41
CA LEU A 106 12.16 4.53 -35.38
C LEU A 106 12.45 5.45 -34.19
N HIS A 107 12.84 6.70 -34.46
CA HIS A 107 13.17 7.67 -33.42
C HIS A 107 11.94 7.99 -32.55
N ARG A 108 10.76 8.16 -33.16
CA ARG A 108 9.53 8.44 -32.41
C ARG A 108 9.02 7.22 -31.65
N ALA A 109 9.10 6.03 -32.23
CA ALA A 109 8.72 4.77 -31.56
C ALA A 109 9.58 4.54 -30.30
N ARG A 110 10.92 4.67 -30.39
CA ARG A 110 11.81 4.57 -29.23
C ARG A 110 11.57 5.63 -28.16
N ALA A 111 11.27 6.87 -28.56
CA ALA A 111 10.92 7.92 -27.60
C ALA A 111 9.61 7.63 -26.84
N LEU A 112 8.63 7.00 -27.50
CA LEU A 112 7.38 6.58 -26.87
C LEU A 112 7.57 5.36 -25.97
N GLN A 113 8.42 4.40 -26.36
CA GLN A 113 8.81 3.26 -25.54
C GLN A 113 9.47 3.72 -24.24
N LYS A 114 10.49 4.60 -24.32
CA LYS A 114 11.14 5.15 -23.12
C LYS A 114 10.16 5.84 -22.17
N ARG A 115 9.24 6.65 -22.69
CA ARG A 115 8.19 7.30 -21.86
C ARG A 115 7.24 6.30 -21.21
N HIS A 116 7.02 5.16 -21.85
CA HIS A 116 6.20 4.10 -21.31
C HIS A 116 6.96 3.34 -20.21
N ASP A 117 8.25 3.07 -20.38
CA ASP A 117 9.11 2.49 -19.36
C ASP A 117 9.17 3.41 -18.11
N ASP A 118 9.41 4.71 -18.30
CA ASP A 118 9.41 5.70 -17.22
C ASP A 118 8.07 5.72 -16.46
N PHE A 119 6.96 5.45 -17.15
CA PHE A 119 5.63 5.37 -16.54
C PHE A 119 5.43 4.05 -15.79
N GLU A 120 5.91 2.93 -16.32
CA GLU A 120 5.82 1.61 -15.69
C GLU A 120 6.59 1.58 -14.36
N ASP A 121 7.75 2.24 -14.30
CA ASP A 121 8.52 2.43 -13.06
C ASP A 121 7.70 3.13 -11.97
N VAL A 122 6.92 4.16 -12.34
CA VAL A 122 6.03 4.86 -11.40
C VAL A 122 4.82 3.99 -11.03
N ALA A 123 4.29 3.22 -11.98
CA ALA A 123 3.16 2.32 -11.77
C ALA A 123 3.49 1.16 -10.82
N GLN A 124 4.74 0.72 -10.76
CA GLN A 124 5.20 -0.40 -9.93
C GLN A 124 4.91 -0.19 -8.43
N ASN A 125 4.97 1.06 -7.95
CA ASN A 125 4.58 1.39 -6.58
C ASN A 125 3.09 1.13 -6.33
N THR A 126 2.23 1.42 -7.31
CA THR A 126 0.79 1.16 -7.22
C THR A 126 0.50 -0.34 -7.14
N TYR A 127 1.20 -1.15 -7.95
CA TYR A 127 1.06 -2.61 -7.93
C TYR A 127 1.44 -3.18 -6.56
N THR A 128 2.59 -2.77 -6.04
CA THR A 128 3.08 -3.21 -4.74
C THR A 128 2.13 -2.83 -3.59
N ASN A 129 1.55 -1.63 -3.64
CA ASN A 129 0.59 -1.19 -2.63
C ASN A 129 -0.73 -1.97 -2.71
N ALA A 130 -1.15 -2.34 -3.91
CA ALA A 130 -2.33 -3.15 -4.07
C ALA A 130 -2.17 -4.59 -3.58
N ASP A 131 -1.03 -5.23 -3.85
CA ASP A 131 -0.74 -6.58 -3.36
C ASP A 131 -0.81 -6.62 -1.82
N LYS A 132 -0.21 -5.63 -1.16
CA LYS A 132 -0.28 -5.47 0.30
C LYS A 132 -1.71 -5.31 0.80
N LEU A 133 -2.55 -4.58 0.07
CA LEU A 133 -3.97 -4.39 0.44
C LEU A 133 -4.78 -5.66 0.27
N LEU A 134 -4.52 -6.44 -0.78
CA LEU A 134 -5.16 -7.73 -0.99
C LEU A 134 -4.77 -8.72 0.10
N GLU A 135 -3.49 -8.79 0.46
CA GLU A 135 -2.99 -9.62 1.57
C GLU A 135 -3.62 -9.19 2.91
N ALA A 136 -3.67 -7.88 3.19
CA ALA A 136 -4.29 -7.36 4.40
C ALA A 136 -5.80 -7.64 4.45
N ALA A 137 -6.50 -7.60 3.32
CA ALA A 137 -7.90 -7.97 3.23
C ALA A 137 -8.11 -9.46 3.50
N GLU A 138 -7.25 -10.33 2.98
CA GLU A 138 -7.31 -11.77 3.27
C GLU A 138 -7.10 -12.06 4.76
N GLN A 139 -6.09 -11.46 5.38
CA GLN A 139 -5.85 -11.60 6.81
C GLN A 139 -7.04 -11.09 7.65
N LEU A 140 -7.62 -9.94 7.28
CA LEU A 140 -8.79 -9.38 7.97
C LEU A 140 -10.04 -10.26 7.84
N ALA A 141 -10.25 -10.88 6.69
CA ALA A 141 -11.37 -11.80 6.51
C ALA A 141 -11.24 -13.06 7.40
N GLN A 142 -10.00 -13.47 7.73
CA GLN A 142 -9.72 -14.63 8.58
C GLN A 142 -9.84 -14.34 10.08
N THR A 143 -9.79 -13.08 10.53
CA THR A 143 -9.92 -12.75 11.97
C THR A 143 -11.33 -12.95 12.51
N GLY A 144 -12.35 -12.94 11.64
CA GLY A 144 -13.76 -13.05 12.03
C GLY A 144 -14.35 -11.77 12.63
N GLU A 145 -13.59 -10.66 12.67
CA GLU A 145 -14.01 -9.38 13.25
C GLU A 145 -14.93 -8.55 12.33
N CYS A 146 -15.00 -8.93 11.06
CA CYS A 146 -15.79 -8.30 10.01
C CYS A 146 -16.49 -9.36 9.19
N ASP A 147 -17.54 -8.98 8.48
CA ASP A 147 -18.18 -9.87 7.51
C ASP A 147 -17.18 -10.23 6.40
N PRO A 148 -16.73 -11.50 6.32
CA PRO A 148 -15.73 -11.91 5.34
C PRO A 148 -16.20 -11.70 3.90
N GLU A 149 -17.51 -11.81 3.65
CA GLU A 149 -18.06 -11.69 2.30
C GLU A 149 -17.91 -10.26 1.76
N GLU A 150 -18.16 -9.25 2.60
CA GLU A 150 -17.97 -7.84 2.23
C GLU A 150 -16.49 -7.50 2.01
N ILE A 151 -15.59 -8.09 2.81
CA ILE A 151 -14.14 -7.93 2.61
C ILE A 151 -13.70 -8.54 1.29
N TYR A 152 -14.08 -9.79 1.01
CA TYR A 152 -13.71 -10.46 -0.24
C TYR A 152 -14.30 -9.75 -1.47
N LYS A 153 -15.51 -9.22 -1.36
CA LYS A 153 -16.13 -8.44 -2.44
C LYS A 153 -15.34 -7.17 -2.75
N ALA A 154 -14.89 -6.44 -1.72
CA ALA A 154 -14.04 -5.26 -1.90
C ALA A 154 -12.66 -5.63 -2.48
N ALA A 155 -12.05 -6.71 -1.98
CA ALA A 155 -10.77 -7.22 -2.47
C ALA A 155 -10.85 -7.64 -3.95
N ARG A 156 -11.88 -8.41 -4.34
CA ARG A 156 -12.10 -8.79 -5.76
C ARG A 156 -12.32 -7.59 -6.66
N HIS A 157 -13.03 -6.56 -6.18
CA HIS A 157 -13.20 -5.32 -6.96
C HIS A 157 -11.84 -4.68 -7.27
N LEU A 158 -10.99 -4.53 -6.24
CA LEU A 158 -9.65 -3.99 -6.39
C LEU A 158 -8.81 -4.83 -7.35
N GLU A 159 -8.81 -6.15 -7.16
CA GLU A 159 -8.06 -7.11 -7.96
C GLU A 159 -8.43 -7.01 -9.45
N VAL A 160 -9.72 -7.05 -9.79
CA VAL A 160 -10.20 -6.94 -11.18
C VAL A 160 -9.75 -5.65 -11.82
N ARG A 161 -9.85 -4.52 -11.10
CA ARG A 161 -9.45 -3.20 -11.61
C ARG A 161 -7.96 -3.14 -11.90
N ILE A 162 -7.12 -3.67 -11.02
CA ILE A 162 -5.67 -3.66 -11.20
C ILE A 162 -5.23 -4.61 -12.30
N GLN A 163 -5.76 -5.84 -12.32
CA GLN A 163 -5.43 -6.81 -13.36
C GLN A 163 -5.81 -6.28 -14.74
N ASP A 164 -6.95 -5.61 -14.86
CA ASP A 164 -7.37 -4.97 -16.10
C ASP A 164 -6.44 -3.82 -16.51
N PHE A 165 -6.03 -2.99 -15.56
CA PHE A 165 -5.07 -1.92 -15.79
C PHE A 165 -3.69 -2.44 -16.21
N VAL A 166 -3.12 -3.40 -15.46
CA VAL A 166 -1.83 -4.05 -15.76
C VAL A 166 -1.83 -4.63 -17.18
N ARG A 167 -2.88 -5.38 -17.54
CA ARG A 167 -3.03 -5.97 -18.87
C ARG A 167 -2.96 -4.92 -19.98
N ARG A 168 -3.58 -3.74 -19.78
CA ARG A 168 -3.52 -2.65 -20.75
C ARG A 168 -2.15 -2.00 -20.84
N VAL A 169 -1.45 -1.85 -19.72
CA VAL A 169 -0.06 -1.35 -19.69
C VAL A 169 0.84 -2.29 -20.49
N GLU A 170 0.79 -3.59 -20.21
CA GLU A 170 1.57 -4.62 -20.92
C GLU A 170 1.23 -4.69 -22.41
N HIS A 171 -0.06 -4.61 -22.75
CA HIS A 171 -0.48 -4.61 -24.16
C HIS A 171 0.10 -3.42 -24.92
N ARG A 172 0.15 -2.24 -24.30
CA ARG A 172 0.77 -1.06 -24.91
C ARG A 172 2.27 -1.26 -25.11
N LYS A 173 2.97 -1.84 -24.14
CA LYS A 173 4.40 -2.18 -24.27
C LYS A 173 4.66 -3.04 -25.49
N LEU A 174 3.89 -4.13 -25.65
CA LEU A 174 3.98 -5.02 -26.80
C LEU A 174 3.78 -4.29 -28.14
N LEU A 175 2.79 -3.39 -28.23
CA LEU A 175 2.56 -2.59 -29.43
C LEU A 175 3.74 -1.66 -29.76
N LEU A 176 4.37 -1.06 -28.75
CA LEU A 176 5.54 -0.20 -28.91
C LEU A 176 6.75 -1.02 -29.34
N ASP A 177 6.97 -2.19 -28.75
CA ASP A 177 8.05 -3.11 -29.10
C ASP A 177 7.95 -3.57 -30.56
N MET A 178 6.74 -3.95 -31.00
CA MET A 178 6.47 -4.29 -32.39
C MET A 178 6.75 -3.11 -33.34
N SER A 179 6.35 -1.89 -32.95
CA SER A 179 6.62 -0.68 -33.75
C SER A 179 8.12 -0.40 -33.87
N VAL A 180 8.87 -0.49 -32.77
CA VAL A 180 10.34 -0.31 -32.78
C VAL A 180 11.00 -1.38 -33.65
N SER A 181 10.59 -2.64 -33.53
CA SER A 181 11.08 -3.73 -34.35
C SER A 181 10.80 -3.47 -35.84
N PHE A 182 9.56 -3.12 -36.20
CA PHE A 182 9.19 -2.80 -37.58
C PHE A 182 10.06 -1.69 -38.18
N HIS A 183 10.23 -0.57 -37.47
CA HIS A 183 11.02 0.57 -37.95
C HIS A 183 12.54 0.32 -37.94
N THR A 184 13.01 -0.70 -37.24
CA THR A 184 14.41 -1.13 -37.25
C THR A 184 14.69 -1.94 -38.52
N HIS A 185 13.90 -2.98 -38.77
CA HIS A 185 14.12 -3.88 -39.91
C HIS A 185 13.76 -3.26 -41.26
N THR A 186 12.77 -2.36 -41.32
CA THR A 186 12.44 -1.63 -42.56
C THR A 186 13.58 -0.71 -43.04
N LYS A 187 14.42 -0.20 -42.12
CA LYS A 187 15.62 0.56 -42.48
C LYS A 187 16.75 -0.31 -43.01
N GLU A 188 16.80 -1.58 -42.63
CA GLU A 188 17.83 -2.53 -43.07
C GLU A 188 17.56 -3.03 -44.49
N VAL A 189 16.29 -3.26 -44.85
CA VAL A 189 15.88 -3.66 -46.22
C VAL A 189 15.99 -2.51 -47.24
N GLY A 190 15.97 -1.25 -46.79
CA GLY A 190 16.08 -0.07 -47.65
C GLY A 190 17.51 0.36 -48.01
N ARG A 191 18.54 -0.38 -47.58
CA ARG A 191 19.94 -0.06 -47.90
C ARG A 191 20.30 -0.71 -49.25
N PRO A 192 20.48 0.07 -50.34
CA PRO A 192 20.89 -0.53 -51.61
C PRO A 192 22.27 -1.19 -51.44
N GLU A 193 22.41 -2.42 -51.93
CA GLU A 193 23.71 -3.07 -52.01
C GLU A 193 24.68 -2.19 -52.81
N PRO A 194 25.94 -2.06 -52.39
CA PRO A 194 26.94 -1.35 -53.19
C PRO A 194 27.12 -2.13 -54.50
N VAL A 195 26.68 -1.52 -55.61
CA VAL A 195 26.96 -2.01 -56.96
C VAL A 195 28.48 -1.84 -57.16
N HIS A 196 29.20 -2.97 -57.17
CA HIS A 196 30.62 -3.04 -57.49
C HIS A 196 30.88 -2.87 -58.99
#